data_AF-A0A526YJR0-F1
#
_entry.id   AF-A0A526YJR0-F1
#
_cell.length_a   1.000
_cell.length_b   1.000
_cell.length_c   1.000
_cell.angle_alpha   90.00
_cell.angle_beta   90.00
_cell.angle_gamma   90.00
#
_symmetry.space_group_name_H-M   'P 1'
#
loop_
_entity.id
_entity.type
_entity.pdbx_description
1 polymer ?
#
loop_
_entity_poly.entity_id
_entity_poly.type
_entity_poly.pdbx_seq_one_letter_code
_entity_poly.pdbx_strand_id
1 'polypeptide(L)'
;MADIVSSASVPVMLGAKCYPTALEWIARRAEALVIPLAALIVGMALFSLFIALVGKSPAQLYETMWRGGFGSWFSVQNSLSRAAPLLLAALCVALPARLGLVVIGGEGAIVLGGVAAAAMGVAASG
;
A
#
# COMPACT_ATOMS: atom_id res chain seq x y z
N MET A 1 -9.52 23.39 -26.50
CA MET A 1 -9.55 22.32 -25.48
C MET A 1 -9.34 22.95 -24.09
N ALA A 2 -10.15 23.94 -23.76
CA ALA A 2 -9.97 24.84 -22.62
C ALA A 2 -11.33 25.12 -21.93
N ASP A 3 -12.23 24.13 -21.89
CA ASP A 3 -13.65 24.34 -21.62
C ASP A 3 -14.26 23.39 -20.58
N ILE A 4 -13.50 22.95 -19.56
CA ILE A 4 -14.05 22.15 -18.44
C ILE A 4 -14.16 22.92 -17.11
N VAL A 5 -14.00 24.25 -17.13
CA VAL A 5 -14.20 25.13 -15.96
C VAL A 5 -15.40 26.04 -16.20
N SER A 6 -16.60 25.48 -16.43
CA SER A 6 -17.85 26.26 -16.36
C SER A 6 -19.10 25.38 -16.45
N SER A 7 -19.59 24.86 -15.32
CA SER A 7 -21.04 24.77 -15.09
C SER A 7 -21.37 24.43 -13.63
N ALA A 8 -21.93 25.44 -12.96
CA ALA A 8 -23.09 25.33 -12.07
C ALA A 8 -22.99 24.47 -10.79
N SER A 9 -22.63 25.17 -9.70
CA SER A 9 -23.50 25.34 -8.52
C SER A 9 -24.58 24.30 -8.28
N VAL A 10 -24.30 23.34 -7.38
CA VAL A 10 -25.32 22.75 -6.51
C VAL A 10 -25.13 23.37 -5.13
N PRO A 11 -26.06 24.20 -4.64
CA PRO A 11 -26.05 24.58 -3.23
C PRO A 11 -26.50 23.34 -2.45
N VAL A 12 -25.54 22.54 -1.97
CA VAL A 12 -25.81 21.48 -0.99
C VAL A 12 -26.11 22.15 0.35
N MET A 13 -27.34 22.61 0.48
CA MET A 13 -28.01 22.88 1.75
C MET A 13 -28.58 21.56 2.27
N LEU A 14 -27.75 20.75 2.94
CA LEU A 14 -28.25 19.71 3.84
C LEU A 14 -27.24 19.42 4.96
N GLY A 15 -27.53 19.95 6.16
CA GLY A 15 -27.05 19.38 7.42
C GLY A 15 -25.63 19.75 7.83
N ALA A 16 -25.33 21.03 8.02
CA ALA A 16 -24.14 21.47 8.74
C ALA A 16 -24.25 21.07 10.23
N LYS A 17 -23.93 19.82 10.56
CA LYS A 17 -23.44 19.50 11.90
C LYS A 17 -22.12 20.26 12.03
N CYS A 18 -22.06 21.16 13.01
CA CYS A 18 -20.81 21.79 13.44
C CYS A 18 -19.93 20.71 14.07
N TYR A 19 -19.31 19.89 13.24
CA TYR A 19 -18.18 19.08 13.67
C TYR A 19 -17.07 20.07 13.99
N PRO A 20 -16.41 19.99 15.16
CA PRO A 20 -15.25 20.84 15.42
C PRO A 20 -14.25 20.55 14.29
N THR A 21 -13.65 21.59 13.71
CA THR A 21 -12.67 21.49 12.62
C THR A 21 -11.55 20.49 12.91
N ALA A 22 -11.26 20.24 14.20
CA ALA A 22 -10.38 19.18 14.68
C ALA A 22 -10.85 17.76 14.33
N LEU A 23 -12.16 17.46 14.39
CA LEU A 23 -12.71 16.14 14.10
C LEU A 23 -12.66 15.81 12.60
N GLU A 24 -12.88 16.79 11.71
CA GLU A 24 -12.75 16.60 10.27
C GLU A 24 -11.29 16.38 9.83
N TRP A 25 -10.36 17.09 10.49
CA TRP A 25 -8.92 16.93 10.27
C TRP A 25 -8.40 15.56 10.72
N ILE A 26 -8.94 15.03 11.83
CA ILE A 26 -8.68 13.67 12.30
C ILE A 26 -9.37 12.65 11.39
N ALA A 27 -10.62 12.88 11.01
CA ALA A 27 -11.38 11.98 10.14
C ALA A 27 -10.70 11.78 8.77
N ARG A 28 -10.26 12.86 8.11
CA ARG A 28 -9.53 12.75 6.83
C ARG A 28 -8.18 12.02 6.94
N ARG A 29 -7.50 12.12 8.09
CA ARG A 29 -6.28 11.34 8.35
C ARG A 29 -6.58 9.89 8.69
N ALA A 30 -7.67 9.65 9.40
CA ALA A 30 -8.15 8.33 9.74
C ALA A 30 -8.55 7.57 8.48
N GLU A 31 -9.25 8.18 7.52
CA GLU A 31 -9.62 7.55 6.24
C GLU A 31 -8.41 6.96 5.51
N ALA A 32 -7.30 7.69 5.44
CA ALA A 32 -6.06 7.23 4.79
C ALA A 32 -5.43 5.98 5.42
N LEU A 33 -5.76 5.66 6.68
CA LEU A 33 -5.29 4.46 7.38
C LEU A 33 -6.38 3.39 7.51
N VAL A 34 -7.60 3.81 7.82
CA VAL A 34 -8.75 2.92 8.04
C VAL A 34 -9.11 2.18 6.77
N ILE A 35 -9.08 2.84 5.60
CA ILE A 35 -9.39 2.19 4.32
C ILE A 35 -8.40 1.05 4.01
N PRO A 36 -7.07 1.27 3.97
CA PRO A 36 -6.13 0.19 3.69
C PRO A 36 -6.10 -0.88 4.81
N LEU A 37 -6.27 -0.50 6.08
CA LEU A 37 -6.36 -1.47 7.18
C LEU A 37 -7.62 -2.35 7.08
N ALA A 38 -8.77 -1.76 6.77
CA ALA A 38 -10.00 -2.50 6.56
C ALA A 38 -9.87 -3.44 5.35
N ALA A 39 -9.28 -2.97 4.24
CA ALA A 39 -9.00 -3.80 3.07
C ALA A 39 -8.07 -4.98 3.42
N LEU A 40 -7.04 -4.75 4.24
CA LEU A 40 -6.15 -5.81 4.73
C LEU A 40 -6.92 -6.86 5.55
N ILE A 41 -7.73 -6.44 6.52
CA ILE A 41 -8.50 -7.35 7.39
C ILE A 41 -9.50 -8.16 6.57
N VAL A 42 -10.24 -7.51 5.66
CA VAL A 42 -11.19 -8.20 4.78
C VAL A 42 -10.46 -9.19 3.87
N GLY A 43 -9.31 -8.81 3.30
CA GLY A 43 -8.47 -9.70 2.49
C GLY A 43 -8.00 -10.93 3.29
N MET A 44 -7.54 -10.73 4.52
CA MET A 44 -7.18 -11.84 5.42
C MET A 44 -8.39 -12.74 5.72
N ALA A 45 -9.56 -12.17 5.98
CA ALA A 45 -10.77 -12.97 6.25
C ALA A 45 -11.18 -13.81 5.03
N LEU A 46 -11.18 -13.22 3.83
CA LEU A 46 -11.49 -13.93 2.58
C LEU A 46 -10.46 -15.02 2.28
N PHE A 47 -9.17 -14.75 2.48
CA PHE A 47 -8.13 -15.75 2.29
C PHE A 47 -8.22 -16.90 3.31
N SER A 48 -8.56 -16.57 4.57
CA SER A 48 -8.81 -17.55 5.62
C SER A 48 -9.96 -18.50 5.24
N LEU A 49 -11.04 -17.95 4.70
CA LEU A 49 -12.17 -18.75 4.20
C LEU A 49 -11.74 -19.68 3.06
N PHE A 50 -10.95 -19.19 2.11
CA PHE A 50 -10.41 -20.02 1.03
C PHE A 50 -9.58 -21.19 1.56
N ILE A 51 -8.70 -20.96 2.54
CA ILE A 51 -7.87 -22.01 3.15
C ILE A 51 -8.72 -23.05 3.88
N ALA A 52 -9.79 -22.61 4.56
CA ALA A 52 -10.73 -23.52 5.18
C ALA A 52 -11.46 -24.41 4.15
N LEU A 53 -11.82 -23.87 2.98
CA LEU A 53 -12.41 -24.65 1.88
C LEU A 53 -11.44 -25.68 1.30
N VAL A 54 -10.13 -25.39 1.30
CA VAL A 54 -9.07 -26.33 0.91
C VAL A 54 -8.83 -27.43 1.97
N GLY A 55 -9.45 -27.32 3.15
CA GLY A 55 -9.32 -28.29 4.24
C GLY A 55 -8.05 -28.13 5.09
N LYS A 56 -7.34 -27.00 4.95
CA LYS A 56 -6.23 -26.64 5.84
C LYS A 56 -6.71 -25.69 6.94
N SER A 57 -6.02 -25.69 8.08
CA SER A 57 -6.33 -24.80 9.19
C SER A 57 -5.80 -23.38 8.91
N PRO A 58 -6.67 -22.35 8.85
CA PRO A 58 -6.21 -20.98 8.62
C PRO A 58 -5.34 -20.44 9.77
N ALA A 59 -5.60 -20.90 10.99
CA ALA A 59 -4.81 -20.51 12.16
C ALA A 59 -3.34 -20.92 12.03
N GLN A 60 -3.06 -22.12 11.51
CA GLN A 60 -1.69 -22.61 11.34
C GLN A 60 -0.95 -21.87 10.22
N LEU A 61 -1.66 -21.48 9.17
CA LEU A 61 -1.12 -20.59 8.13
C LEU A 61 -0.67 -19.26 8.74
N TYR A 62 -1.53 -18.60 9.52
CA TYR A 62 -1.20 -17.32 10.14
C TYR A 62 -0.06 -17.43 11.16
N GLU A 63 -0.01 -18.51 11.94
CA GLU A 63 1.12 -18.76 12.84
C GLU A 63 2.43 -18.91 12.06
N THR A 64 2.41 -19.68 10.97
CA THR A 64 3.61 -19.91 10.15
C THR A 64 4.06 -18.61 9.45
N MET A 65 3.11 -17.81 8.96
CA MET A 65 3.37 -16.51 8.35
C MET A 65 3.99 -15.54 9.37
N TRP A 66 3.45 -15.50 10.59
CA TRP A 66 3.97 -14.67 11.67
C TRP A 66 5.39 -15.07 12.07
N ARG A 67 5.63 -16.37 12.30
CA ARG A 67 6.97 -16.88 12.60
C ARG A 67 7.96 -16.63 11.46
N GLY A 68 7.52 -16.77 10.22
CA GLY A 68 8.35 -16.55 9.03
C GLY A 68 8.80 -15.09 8.86
N GLY A 69 7.89 -14.13 9.09
CA GLY A 69 8.18 -12.70 8.90
C GLY A 69 8.75 -12.01 10.14
N PHE A 70 8.21 -12.31 11.32
CA PHE A 70 8.45 -11.56 12.57
C PHE A 70 9.00 -12.40 13.72
N GLY A 71 9.24 -13.70 13.52
CA GLY A 71 9.64 -14.62 14.61
C GLY A 71 11.05 -14.38 15.18
N SER A 72 11.93 -13.66 14.47
CA SER A 72 13.27 -13.32 14.93
C SER A 72 13.74 -11.97 14.39
N TRP A 73 14.76 -11.37 15.01
CA TRP A 73 15.35 -10.12 14.51
C TRP A 73 15.89 -10.25 13.08
N PHE A 74 16.47 -11.40 12.73
CA PHE A 74 16.93 -11.70 11.37
C PHE A 74 15.75 -11.79 10.38
N SER A 75 14.64 -12.42 10.77
CA SER A 75 13.43 -12.50 9.94
C SER A 75 12.84 -11.11 9.65
N VAL A 76 12.83 -10.22 10.65
CA VAL A 76 12.37 -8.83 10.48
C VAL A 76 13.28 -8.08 9.51
N GLN A 77 14.60 -8.21 9.65
CA GLN A 77 15.56 -7.60 8.71
C GLN A 77 15.34 -8.10 7.27
N ASN A 78 15.25 -9.41 7.07
CA ASN A 78 15.00 -9.98 5.74
C ASN A 78 13.65 -9.54 5.16
N SER A 79 12.61 -9.44 6.00
CA SER A 79 11.30 -8.93 5.58
C SER A 79 11.38 -7.46 5.17
N LEU A 80 12.08 -6.63 5.95
CA LEU A 80 12.24 -5.21 5.66
C LEU A 80 13.11 -4.98 4.42
N SER A 81 14.19 -5.73 4.23
CA SER A 81 15.03 -5.67 3.03
C SER A 81 14.27 -6.00 1.75
N ARG A 82 13.28 -6.90 1.83
CA ARG A 82 12.39 -7.21 0.69
C ARG A 82 11.27 -6.18 0.52
N ALA A 83 10.74 -5.65 1.62
CA ALA A 83 9.68 -4.65 1.59
C ALA A 83 10.16 -3.26 1.14
N ALA A 84 11.40 -2.87 1.48
CA ALA A 84 11.96 -1.56 1.17
C ALA A 84 11.86 -1.18 -0.32
N PRO A 85 12.32 -1.99 -1.29
CA PRO A 85 12.20 -1.65 -2.71
C PRO A 85 10.74 -1.57 -3.17
N LEU A 86 9.86 -2.43 -2.64
CA LEU A 86 8.42 -2.40 -2.96
C LEU A 86 7.74 -1.12 -2.46
N LEU A 87 8.08 -0.68 -1.23
CA LEU A 87 7.57 0.56 -0.65
C LEU A 87 8.09 1.80 -1.40
N LEU A 88 9.36 1.80 -1.81
CA LEU A 88 9.93 2.87 -2.63
C LEU A 88 9.28 2.92 -4.02
N ALA A 89 8.98 1.78 -4.63
CA ALA A 89 8.25 1.73 -5.90
C ALA A 89 6.80 2.20 -5.75
N ALA A 90 6.11 1.82 -4.68
CA ALA A 90 4.77 2.32 -4.37
C ALA A 90 4.77 3.84 -4.17
N LEU A 91 5.80 4.39 -3.50
CA LEU A 91 5.98 5.83 -3.34
C LEU A 91 6.20 6.53 -4.68
N CYS A 92 6.99 5.94 -5.58
CA CYS A 92 7.22 6.44 -6.94
C CYS A 92 5.92 6.54 -7.76
N VAL A 93 4.97 5.61 -7.57
CA VAL A 93 3.66 5.65 -8.24
C VAL A 93 2.68 6.59 -7.51
N ALA A 94 2.75 6.67 -6.18
CA ALA A 94 1.82 7.46 -5.38
C ALA A 94 1.98 8.98 -5.58
N LEU A 95 3.20 9.47 -5.86
CA LEU A 95 3.43 10.90 -6.12
C LEU A 95 2.76 11.38 -7.42
N PRO A 96 3.01 10.76 -8.60
CA PRO A 96 2.37 11.13 -9.87
C PRO A 96 0.85 10.91 -9.88
N ALA A 97 0.36 9.90 -9.17
CA ALA A 97 -1.08 9.64 -9.05
C ALA A 97 -1.84 10.85 -8.47
N ARG A 98 -1.19 11.66 -7.61
CA ARG A 98 -1.79 12.91 -7.07
C ARG A 98 -1.94 14.01 -8.13
N LEU A 99 -1.20 13.91 -9.24
CA LEU A 99 -1.28 14.83 -10.38
C LEU A 99 -2.20 14.32 -11.50
N GLY A 100 -2.91 13.20 -11.27
CA GLY A 100 -3.72 12.55 -12.30
C GLY A 100 -2.91 11.78 -13.34
N LEU A 101 -1.61 11.55 -13.08
CA LEU A 101 -0.73 10.79 -13.96
C LEU A 101 -0.70 9.33 -13.51
N VAL A 102 -0.96 8.41 -14.45
CA VAL A 102 -0.89 6.96 -14.20
C VAL A 102 0.50 6.47 -14.57
N VAL A 103 1.19 5.84 -13.62
CA VAL A 103 2.49 5.20 -13.85
C VAL A 103 2.27 3.70 -14.02
N ILE A 104 2.74 3.16 -15.15
CA ILE A 104 2.75 1.73 -15.45
C ILE A 104 4.19 1.22 -15.44
N GLY A 105 4.41 0.00 -14.97
CA GLY A 105 5.73 -0.65 -15.05
C GLY A 105 6.63 -0.50 -13.81
N GLY A 106 6.06 -0.27 -12.63
CA GLY A 106 6.84 -0.23 -11.37
C GLY A 106 7.64 -1.51 -11.10
N GLU A 107 7.14 -2.67 -11.51
CA GLU A 107 7.85 -3.95 -11.40
C GLU A 107 9.15 -3.96 -12.22
N GLY A 108 9.11 -3.42 -13.44
CA GLY A 108 10.29 -3.30 -14.31
C GLY A 108 11.35 -2.38 -13.71
N ALA A 109 10.93 -1.30 -13.05
CA ALA A 109 11.85 -0.40 -12.35
C ALA A 109 12.59 -1.10 -11.20
N ILE A 110 11.90 -1.97 -10.44
CA ILE A 110 12.55 -2.77 -9.38
C ILE A 110 13.55 -3.76 -9.99
N VAL A 111 13.15 -4.50 -11.03
CA VAL A 111 14.01 -5.51 -11.67
C VAL A 111 15.26 -4.86 -12.30
N LEU A 112 15.08 -3.81 -13.11
CA LEU A 112 16.20 -3.12 -13.75
C LEU A 112 17.10 -2.42 -12.73
N GLY A 113 16.52 -1.85 -11.67
CA GLY A 113 17.29 -1.27 -10.56
C GLY A 113 18.15 -2.33 -9.84
N GLY A 114 17.60 -3.53 -9.61
CA GLY A 114 18.35 -4.65 -9.05
C GLY A 114 19.49 -5.12 -9.96
N VAL A 115 19.24 -5.26 -11.26
CA VAL A 115 20.26 -5.64 -12.25
C VAL A 115 21.39 -4.60 -12.31
N ALA A 116 21.04 -3.31 -12.38
CA ALA A 116 22.02 -2.23 -12.40
C ALA A 116 22.86 -2.18 -11.12
N ALA A 117 22.24 -2.37 -9.94
CA ALA A 117 22.95 -2.43 -8.67
C ALA A 117 23.92 -3.62 -8.60
N ALA A 118 23.51 -4.80 -9.08
CA ALA A 118 24.38 -5.97 -9.14
C ALA A 118 25.57 -5.76 -10.11
N ALA A 119 25.31 -5.21 -11.29
CA ALA A 119 26.35 -4.91 -12.28
C ALA A 119 27.38 -3.90 -11.73
N MET A 120 26.92 -2.83 -11.09
CA MET A 120 27.79 -1.85 -10.42
C MET A 120 28.57 -2.45 -9.26
N GLY A 121 27.94 -3.32 -8.46
CA GLY A 121 28.60 -4.01 -7.35
C GLY A 121 29.76 -4.88 -7.82
N VAL A 122 29.57 -5.63 -8.91
CA VAL A 122 30.65 -6.41 -9.54
C VAL A 122 31.74 -5.48 -10.08
N ALA A 123 31.37 -4.42 -10.81
CA ALA A 123 32.31 -3.48 -11.38
C ALA A 123 33.17 -2.74 -10.35
N ALA A 124 32.65 -2.48 -9.14
CA ALA A 124 33.37 -1.81 -8.06
C ALA A 124 34.21 -2.77 -7.19
N SER A 125 34.05 -4.08 -7.36
CA SER A 125 34.76 -5.11 -6.59
C SER A 125 36.03 -5.65 -7.28
N GLY A 126 36.32 -5.17 -8.49
CA GLY A 126 37.60 -5.36 -9.20
C GLY A 126 38.45 -4.10 -9.15
#